data_AF-A0A849Z5F3-F1
#
_entry.id   AF-A0A849Z5F3-F1
#
_cell.length_a   1.000
_cell.length_b   1.000
_cell.length_c   1.000
_cell.angle_alpha   90.00
_cell.angle_beta   90.00
_cell.angle_gamma   90.00
#
_symmetry.space_group_name_H-M   'P 1'
#
loop_
_entity.id
_entity.type
_entity.pdbx_description
1 polymer ?
#
loop_
_entity_poly.entity_id
_entity_poly.type
_entity_poly.pdbx_seq_one_letter_code
_entity_poly.pdbx_strand_id
1 'polypeptide(L)' 'EPGAILFIGRQAFVVKRVVFDRRLDGTMWWSRSPCSRDYLRVTLSHADGASAAASAPAADAWVYVDRASGETMLQGWWE' A
#
# COMPACT_ATOMS: atom_id res chain seq x y z
N GLU A 1 1.30 6.81 5.44
CA GLU A 1 0.17 7.51 6.09
C GLU A 1 -0.57 8.39 5.07
N PRO A 2 -1.82 8.83 5.32
CA PRO A 2 -2.52 9.76 4.44
C PRO A 2 -1.72 11.04 4.18
N GLY A 3 -1.68 11.51 2.94
CA GLY A 3 -0.88 12.66 2.49
C GLY A 3 0.55 12.31 2.07
N ALA A 4 1.05 11.12 2.41
CA ALA A 4 2.37 10.68 1.95
C ALA A 4 2.40 10.47 0.43
N ILE A 5 3.57 10.71 -0.17
CA ILE A 5 3.81 10.43 -1.59
C ILE A 5 4.39 9.03 -1.72
N LEU A 6 3.75 8.19 -2.53
CA LEU A 6 4.20 6.86 -2.90
C LEU A 6 4.62 6.88 -4.37
N PHE A 7 5.84 6.43 -4.64
CA PHE A 7 6.32 6.26 -6.01
C PHE A 7 6.14 4.80 -6.42
N ILE A 8 5.35 4.56 -7.47
CA ILE A 8 5.16 3.23 -8.06
C ILE A 8 5.66 3.30 -9.50
N GLY A 9 6.77 2.62 -9.78
CA GLY A 9 7.46 2.73 -11.06
C GLY A 9 7.94 4.16 -11.32
N ARG A 10 7.41 4.79 -12.37
CA ARG A 10 7.73 6.18 -12.76
C ARG A 10 6.65 7.19 -12.36
N GLN A 11 5.61 6.75 -11.66
CA GLN A 11 4.45 7.57 -11.30
C GLN A 11 4.46 7.88 -9.81
N ALA A 12 4.06 9.11 -9.48
CA ALA A 12 3.88 9.56 -8.10
C ALA A 12 2.39 9.55 -7.75
N PHE A 13 2.09 9.01 -6.57
CA PHE A 13 0.74 8.93 -6.02
C PHE A 13 0.69 9.55 -4.63
N VAL A 14 -0.42 10.18 -4.29
CA VAL A 14 -0.73 10.63 -2.93
C VAL A 14 -1.59 9.60 -2.26
N VAL A 15 -1.19 9.17 -1.06
CA VAL A 15 -1.99 8.28 -0.22
C VAL A 15 -3.20 9.03 0.30
N LYS A 16 -4.41 8.60 -0.10
CA LYS A 16 -5.67 9.22 0.36
C LYS A 16 -6.22 8.53 1.60
N ARG A 17 -6.11 7.20 1.64
CA ARG A 17 -6.64 6.40 2.73
C ARG A 17 -5.76 5.19 2.99
N VAL A 18 -5.63 4.84 4.26
CA VAL A 18 -5.00 3.60 4.70
C VAL A 18 -6.01 2.88 5.60
N VAL A 19 -6.26 1.61 5.32
CA VAL A 19 -7.17 0.76 6.09
C VAL A 19 -6.45 -0.54 6.39
N PHE A 20 -6.50 -0.98 7.64
CA PHE A 20 -6.02 -2.31 7.99
C PHE A 20 -6.94 -3.38 7.36
N ASP A 21 -6.35 -4.34 6.66
CA ASP A 21 -7.10 -5.44 6.02
C ASP A 21 -7.07 -6.70 6.89
N ARG A 22 -5.85 -7.20 7.19
CA ARG A 22 -5.67 -8.41 7.99
C ARG A 22 -4.26 -8.51 8.59
N ARG A 23 -4.13 -9.42 9.55
CA ARG A 23 -2.84 -9.84 10.12
C ARG A 23 -2.58 -11.31 9.80
N LEU A 24 -1.33 -11.60 9.50
CA LEU A 24 -0.80 -12.95 9.40
C LEU A 24 0.17 -13.17 10.56
N ASP A 25 -0.03 -14.27 11.28
CA ASP A 25 0.81 -14.69 12.40
C ASP A 25 1.48 -16.02 12.03
N GLY A 26 2.81 -16.00 11.83
CA GLY A 26 3.59 -17.22 11.57
C GLY A 26 3.11 -18.07 10.38
N THR A 27 2.51 -17.44 9.37
CA THR A 27 1.85 -18.14 8.25
C THR A 27 2.87 -18.55 7.18
N MET A 28 2.80 -19.79 6.67
CA MET A 28 3.82 -20.33 5.74
C MET A 28 3.28 -20.95 4.43
N TRP A 29 1.97 -21.01 4.22
CA TRP A 29 1.40 -21.80 3.10
C TRP A 29 1.69 -21.29 1.68
N TRP A 30 2.26 -20.08 1.53
CA TRP A 30 2.76 -19.56 0.25
C TRP A 30 4.17 -18.94 0.35
N SER A 31 4.86 -19.10 1.47
CA SER A 31 6.19 -18.53 1.72
C SER A 31 7.21 -19.60 2.07
N ARG A 32 8.49 -19.31 1.81
CA ARG A 32 9.60 -20.24 2.15
C ARG A 32 9.90 -20.29 3.65
N SER A 33 9.41 -19.30 4.41
CA SER A 33 9.59 -19.17 5.86
C SER A 33 8.32 -18.57 6.47
N PRO A 34 8.02 -18.83 7.76
CA PRO A 34 6.87 -18.22 8.43
C PRO A 34 6.92 -16.70 8.29
N CYS A 35 5.81 -16.08 7.92
CA CYS A 35 5.71 -14.63 7.82
C CYS A 35 4.74 -14.07 8.86
N SER A 36 5.12 -12.93 9.43
CA SER A 36 4.35 -12.18 10.42
C SER A 36 4.10 -10.79 9.86
N ARG A 37 2.97 -10.59 9.19
CA ARG A 37 2.70 -9.38 8.39
C ARG A 37 1.37 -8.74 8.74
N ASP A 38 1.35 -7.42 8.75
CA ASP A 38 0.13 -6.63 8.81
C ASP A 38 -0.16 -6.06 7.43
N TYR A 39 -1.24 -6.51 6.80
CA TYR A 39 -1.67 -6.04 5.49
C TYR A 39 -2.57 -4.82 5.62
N LEU A 40 -2.29 -3.83 4.77
CA LEU A 40 -2.99 -2.57 4.66
C LEU A 40 -3.51 -2.43 3.23
N ARG A 41 -4.76 -2.00 3.10
CA ARG A 41 -5.31 -1.50 1.85
C ARG A 41 -5.11 0.01 1.80
N VAL A 42 -4.48 0.48 0.72
CA VAL A 42 -4.12 1.87 0.51
C VAL A 42 -4.83 2.37 -0.73
N THR A 43 -5.58 3.47 -0.59
CA THR A 43 -6.20 4.15 -1.74
C THR A 43 -5.34 5.33 -2.14
N LEU A 44 -5.09 5.45 -3.44
CA LEU A 44 -4.14 6.35 -4.06
C LEU A 44 -4.82 7.31 -5.03
N SER A 45 -4.26 8.51 -5.20
CA SER A 45 -4.57 9.41 -6.31
C SER A 45 -3.28 9.85 -6.99
N HIS A 46 -3.29 10.22 -8.28
CA HIS A 46 -2.10 10.78 -8.92
C HIS A 46 -1.62 12.07 -8.21
N ALA A 47 -0.31 12.28 -8.18
CA ALA A 47 0.31 13.47 -7.58
C ALA A 47 0.44 14.66 -8.56
N ASP A 48 0.22 14.45 -9.87
CA ASP A 48 0.44 15.48 -10.90
C ASP A 48 -0.58 16.63 -10.78
N GLY A 49 -0.10 17.86 -11.00
CA GLY A 49 -0.83 19.14 -10.86
C GLY A 49 -2.01 19.39 -11.83
N ALA A 50 -2.63 18.35 -12.35
CA ALA A 50 -3.83 18.44 -13.18
C ALA A 50 -5.08 18.59 -12.30
N SER A 51 -5.29 19.81 -11.80
CA SER A 51 -6.53 20.30 -11.18
C SER A 51 -7.05 19.52 -9.97
N ALA A 52 -7.31 20.23 -8.87
CA ALA A 52 -8.00 19.73 -7.69
C ALA A 52 -9.40 19.10 -7.96
N ALA A 53 -9.84 19.07 -9.23
CA ALA A 53 -10.98 18.32 -9.74
C ALA A 53 -10.75 16.80 -9.89
N ALA A 54 -9.49 16.31 -9.88
CA ALA A 54 -9.18 14.87 -9.88
C ALA A 54 -9.21 14.29 -8.45
N SER A 55 -10.36 14.41 -7.77
CA SER A 55 -10.60 13.80 -6.45
C SER A 55 -10.97 12.32 -6.50
N ALA A 56 -10.99 11.72 -7.70
CA ALA A 56 -11.24 10.29 -7.84
C ALA A 56 -10.02 9.47 -7.39
N PRO A 57 -10.22 8.36 -6.66
CA PRO A 57 -9.15 7.39 -6.44
C PRO A 57 -8.65 6.88 -7.79
N ALA A 58 -7.34 6.93 -8.00
CA ALA A 58 -6.69 6.49 -9.23
C ALA A 58 -6.29 5.03 -9.17
N ALA A 59 -6.01 4.52 -7.96
CA ALA A 59 -5.60 3.15 -7.74
C ALA A 59 -5.85 2.73 -6.29
N ASP A 60 -5.94 1.43 -6.09
CA ASP A 60 -5.81 0.79 -4.78
C ASP A 60 -4.54 -0.07 -4.76
N ALA A 61 -3.98 -0.25 -3.58
CA ALA A 61 -2.79 -1.03 -3.36
C ALA A 61 -2.88 -1.87 -2.09
N TRP A 62 -2.22 -3.02 -2.12
CA TRP A 62 -1.88 -3.77 -0.93
C TRP A 62 -0.45 -3.50 -0.54
N VAL A 63 -0.29 -3.04 0.69
CA VAL A 63 0.99 -2.83 1.36
C VAL A 63 1.01 -3.76 2.56
N TYR A 64 2.17 -4.31 2.90
CA TYR A 64 2.33 -4.99 4.19
C TYR A 64 3.47 -4.38 4.99
N VAL A 65 3.32 -4.45 6.31
CA VAL A 65 4.41 -4.24 7.26
C VAL A 65 4.87 -5.60 7.74
N ASP A 66 6.13 -5.94 7.50
CA ASP A 66 6.76 -7.11 8.09
C ASP A 66 7.08 -6.80 9.56
N ARG A 67 6.50 -7.55 10.49
CA ARG A 67 6.61 -7.25 11.93
C ARG A 67 7.94 -7.72 12.54
N ALA A 68 8.68 -8.60 11.86
CA ALA A 68 9.98 -9.04 12.35
C ALA A 68 11.05 -7.98 12.07
N SER A 69 10.99 -7.35 10.90
CA SER A 69 11.95 -6.34 10.45
C SER A 69 11.46 -4.89 10.63
N GLY A 70 10.15 -4.67 10.69
CA GLY A 70 9.53 -3.34 10.63
C GLY A 70 9.45 -2.78 9.21
N GLU A 71 9.90 -3.51 8.18
CA GLU A 71 9.91 -3.03 6.81
C GLU A 71 8.50 -2.92 6.23
N THR A 72 8.27 -1.88 5.45
CA THR A 72 7.01 -1.66 4.72
C THR A 72 7.24 -1.93 3.24
N MET A 73 6.43 -2.79 2.64
CA MET A 73 6.58 -3.21 1.25
C MET A 73 5.27 -3.17 0.49
N LEU A 74 5.33 -2.76 -0.79
CA LEU A 74 4.22 -2.87 -1.73
C LEU A 74 4.09 -4.32 -2.21
N GLN A 75 2.95 -4.94 -1.95
CA GLN A 75 2.65 -6.30 -2.44
C GLN A 75 2.14 -6.28 -3.89
N GLY A 76 1.31 -5.28 -4.22
CA GLY A 76 0.65 -5.16 -5.52
C GLY A 76 -0.30 -3.95 -5.54
N TRP A 77 -0.68 -3.52 -6.74
CA TRP A 77 -1.57 -2.38 -6.97
C TRP A 77 -2.42 -2.60 -8.21
N TRP A 78 -3.55 -1.91 -8.29
CA TRP A 78 -4.50 -1.96 -9.40
C TRP A 78 -5.29 -0.65 -9.51
N GLU A 79 -5.84 -0.39 -10.70
CA GLU A 79 -6.68 0.78 -11.02
C GLU A 79 -8.17 0.47 -10.88
#